data_AF-A0A961DHF0-F1
#
_entry.id   AF-A0A961DHF0-F1
#
_cell.length_a   1.000
_cell.length_b   1.000
_cell.length_c   1.000
_cell.angle_alpha   90.00
_cell.angle_beta   90.00
_cell.angle_gamma   90.00
#
_symmetry.space_group_name_H-M   'P 1'
#
loop_
_entity.id
_entity.type
_entity.pdbx_description
1 polymer ?
#
loop_
_entity_poly.entity_id
_entity_poly.type
_entity_poly.pdbx_seq_one_letter_code
_entity_poly.pdbx_strand_id
1 'polypeptide(L)'
;SNSGDGLFGGLDNARVPLAYLAKMFGAGNESYLRYALQKQMAVRTLRRAMTVGDIDMDEARRQLREADCSEQDADAIYRLTALCTFEERFVIPPSHREEAIEMLEDPLEYKQSVGFGFRTGPKRGL
;
A
#
# COMPACT_ATOMS: atom_id res chain seq x y z
N SER A 1 31.78 15.89 -12.71
CA SER A 1 30.89 14.82 -13.19
C SER A 1 30.87 13.70 -12.14
N ASN A 2 30.02 13.82 -11.11
CA ASN A 2 29.83 12.75 -10.14
C ASN A 2 28.51 12.02 -10.46
N SER A 3 28.54 11.15 -11.46
CA SER A 3 27.38 10.40 -11.94
C SER A 3 27.01 9.21 -11.04
N GLY A 4 27.57 9.13 -9.82
CA GLY A 4 27.27 8.11 -8.81
C GLY A 4 26.19 8.51 -7.80
N ASP A 5 25.82 9.79 -7.71
CA ASP A 5 24.81 10.32 -6.76
C ASP A 5 23.37 10.29 -7.32
N GLY A 6 23.06 9.28 -8.15
CA GLY A 6 21.69 9.07 -8.62
C GLY A 6 20.76 8.54 -7.51
N LEU A 7 19.47 8.34 -7.85
CA LEU A 7 18.45 7.72 -6.99
C LEU A 7 18.96 6.46 -6.25
N PHE A 8 19.77 5.66 -6.94
CA PHE A 8 20.38 4.41 -6.45
C PHE A 8 21.44 4.64 -5.36
N GLY A 9 22.28 5.67 -5.50
CA GLY A 9 23.27 6.03 -4.48
C GLY A 9 22.62 6.50 -3.18
N GLY A 10 21.44 7.13 -3.25
CA GLY A 10 20.69 7.55 -2.07
C GLY A 10 20.18 6.38 -1.21
N LEU A 11 19.87 5.24 -1.84
CA LEU A 11 19.38 4.05 -1.14
C LEU A 11 20.51 3.24 -0.49
N ASP A 12 21.65 3.12 -1.18
CA ASP A 12 22.83 2.48 -0.62
C ASP A 12 23.44 3.28 0.54
N ASN A 13 23.24 4.61 0.54
CA ASN A 13 23.61 5.50 1.64
C ASN A 13 22.55 5.55 2.76
N ALA A 14 21.35 5.01 2.56
CA ALA A 14 20.29 5.04 3.56
C ALA A 14 20.60 4.05 4.68
N ARG A 15 20.37 4.46 5.94
CA ARG A 15 20.56 3.60 7.14
C ARG A 15 19.50 2.51 7.30
N VAL A 16 18.82 2.13 6.21
CA VAL A 16 17.72 1.16 6.23
C VAL A 16 18.32 -0.25 6.27
N PRO A 17 17.93 -1.12 7.23
CA PRO A 17 18.44 -2.49 7.30
C PRO A 17 17.76 -3.37 6.24
N LEU A 18 18.19 -3.25 4.98
CA LEU A 18 17.58 -3.93 3.83
C LEU A 18 17.49 -5.45 4.01
N ALA A 19 18.57 -6.10 4.46
CA ALA A 19 18.58 -7.54 4.70
C ALA A 19 17.55 -8.00 5.75
N TYR A 20 17.28 -7.17 6.77
CA TYR A 20 16.25 -7.48 7.78
C TYR A 20 14.84 -7.36 7.19
N LEU A 21 14.58 -6.26 6.48
CA LEU A 21 13.28 -6.02 5.86
C LEU A 21 13.00 -7.03 4.74
N ALA A 22 14.01 -7.45 3.99
CA ALA A 22 13.88 -8.48 2.98
C ALA A 22 13.41 -9.82 3.57
N LYS A 23 13.90 -10.20 4.76
CA LYS A 23 13.43 -11.41 5.47
C LYS A 23 11.97 -11.31 5.89
N MET A 24 11.48 -10.10 6.21
CA MET A 24 10.09 -9.87 6.63
C MET A 24 9.12 -9.76 5.45
N PHE A 25 9.51 -9.07 4.38
CA PHE A 25 8.60 -8.64 3.32
C PHE A 25 8.92 -9.20 1.93
N GLY A 26 10.10 -9.78 1.73
CA GLY A 26 10.59 -10.26 0.43
C GLY A 26 11.11 -11.70 0.46
N ALA A 27 10.79 -12.49 1.49
CA ALA A 27 11.30 -13.85 1.70
C ALA A 27 12.84 -13.97 1.62
N GLY A 28 13.55 -12.93 2.06
CA GLY A 28 15.00 -12.80 2.02
C GLY A 28 15.57 -12.14 0.77
N ASN A 29 14.73 -11.82 -0.23
CA ASN A 29 15.16 -11.14 -1.44
C ASN A 29 15.08 -9.61 -1.32
N GLU A 30 16.25 -8.94 -1.34
CA GLU A 30 16.35 -7.48 -1.25
C GLU A 30 15.85 -6.75 -2.48
N SER A 31 15.81 -7.39 -3.66
CA SER A 31 15.47 -6.70 -4.91
C SER A 31 14.03 -6.16 -4.90
N TYR A 32 13.08 -6.89 -4.32
CA TYR A 32 11.70 -6.43 -4.17
C TYR A 32 11.61 -5.16 -3.32
N LEU A 33 12.43 -5.04 -2.28
CA LEU A 33 12.42 -3.87 -1.42
C LEU A 33 13.14 -2.69 -2.06
N ARG A 34 14.27 -2.94 -2.72
CA ARG A 34 14.96 -1.89 -3.49
C ARG A 34 14.03 -1.32 -4.55
N TYR A 35 13.31 -2.16 -5.29
CA TYR A 35 12.33 -1.73 -6.27
C TYR A 35 11.26 -0.81 -5.65
N ALA A 36 10.63 -1.24 -4.56
CA ALA A 36 9.59 -0.45 -3.89
C ALA A 36 10.15 0.88 -3.36
N LEU A 37 11.31 0.88 -2.72
CA LEU A 37 11.92 2.07 -2.13
C LEU A 37 12.42 3.06 -3.20
N GLN A 38 12.99 2.57 -4.31
CA GLN A 38 13.39 3.40 -5.46
C GLN A 38 12.18 4.11 -6.04
N LYS A 39 11.07 3.40 -6.23
CA LYS A 39 9.81 3.99 -6.70
C LYS A 39 9.32 5.09 -5.77
N GLN A 40 9.31 4.86 -4.46
CA GLN A 40 8.90 5.90 -3.49
C GLN A 40 9.85 7.11 -3.48
N MET A 41 11.15 6.91 -3.62
CA MET A 41 12.11 8.01 -3.73
C MET A 41 11.90 8.81 -5.01
N ALA A 42 11.68 8.16 -6.16
CA ALA A 42 11.43 8.84 -7.43
C ALA A 42 10.15 9.68 -7.39
N VAL A 43 9.07 9.15 -6.80
CA VAL A 43 7.82 9.91 -6.58
C VAL A 43 8.09 11.14 -5.70
N ARG A 44 8.87 10.98 -4.63
CA ARG A 44 9.25 12.11 -3.75
C ARG A 44 10.11 13.15 -4.47
N THR A 45 11.06 12.74 -5.30
CA THR A 45 11.87 13.65 -6.13
C THR A 45 10.98 14.44 -7.07
N LEU A 46 10.07 13.79 -7.79
CA LEU A 46 9.13 14.48 -8.69
C LEU A 46 8.28 15.51 -7.95
N ARG A 47 7.70 15.12 -6.81
CA ARG A 47 6.91 16.06 -6.00
C ARG A 47 7.73 17.25 -5.52
N ARG A 48 8.99 17.04 -5.14
CA ARG A 48 9.89 18.14 -4.75
C ARG A 48 10.22 19.05 -5.93
N ALA A 49 10.52 18.49 -7.10
CA ALA A 49 10.74 19.26 -8.32
C ALA A 49 9.53 20.16 -8.66
N MET A 50 8.31 19.63 -8.52
CA MET A 50 7.07 20.39 -8.77
C MET A 50 6.75 21.45 -7.70
N THR A 51 7.04 21.18 -6.43
CA THR A 51 6.60 22.04 -5.30
C THR A 51 7.65 23.04 -4.84
N VAL A 52 8.92 22.65 -4.83
CA VAL A 52 10.04 23.48 -4.37
C VAL A 52 10.78 24.11 -5.55
N GLY A 53 10.85 23.40 -6.69
CA GLY A 53 11.56 23.87 -7.89
C GLY A 53 13.08 23.86 -7.77
N ASP A 54 13.63 23.16 -6.78
CA ASP A 54 15.08 23.03 -6.54
C ASP A 54 15.70 21.79 -7.20
N ILE A 55 14.90 21.02 -7.94
CA ILE A 55 15.31 19.84 -8.70
C ILE A 55 14.87 20.04 -10.14
N ASP A 56 15.77 19.76 -11.07
CA ASP A 56 15.47 19.80 -12.50
C ASP A 56 14.38 18.79 -12.88
N MET A 57 13.41 19.22 -13.69
CA MET A 57 12.26 18.38 -14.03
C MET A 57 12.64 17.20 -14.94
N ASP A 58 13.64 17.35 -15.80
CA ASP A 58 14.07 16.27 -16.68
C ASP A 58 14.87 15.20 -15.90
N GLU A 59 15.65 15.64 -14.91
CA GLU A 59 16.25 14.77 -13.89
C GLU A 59 15.18 13.97 -13.14
N ALA A 60 14.17 14.64 -12.58
CA ALA A 60 13.10 13.97 -11.82
C ALA A 60 12.32 12.95 -12.68
N ARG A 61 12.01 13.31 -13.94
CA ARG A 61 11.37 12.39 -14.89
C ARG A 61 12.26 11.22 -15.27
N ARG A 62 13.59 11.41 -15.34
CA ARG A 62 14.52 10.32 -15.59
C ARG A 62 14.51 9.33 -14.43
N GLN A 63 14.54 9.80 -13.19
CA GLN A 63 14.46 8.95 -11.99
C GLN A 63 13.15 8.16 -11.92
N LEU A 64 12.02 8.73 -12.37
CA LEU A 64 10.76 8.01 -12.51
C LEU A 64 10.86 6.82 -13.48
N ARG A 65 11.45 7.07 -14.67
CA ARG A 65 11.64 6.02 -15.68
C ARG A 65 12.57 4.92 -15.18
N GLU A 66 13.66 5.29 -14.51
CA GLU A 66 14.59 4.34 -13.87
C GLU A 66 13.91 3.49 -12.79
N ALA A 67 12.90 4.05 -12.11
CA ALA A 67 12.10 3.36 -11.09
C ALA A 67 10.85 2.67 -11.64
N ASP A 68 10.73 2.50 -12.97
CA ASP A 68 9.61 1.82 -13.62
C ASP A 68 8.25 2.41 -13.19
N CYS A 69 8.14 3.74 -13.24
CA CYS A 69 6.99 4.50 -12.78
C CYS A 69 6.63 5.58 -13.81
N SER A 70 5.36 5.65 -14.22
CA SER A 70 4.87 6.75 -15.04
C SER A 70 4.51 7.97 -14.18
N GLU A 71 4.37 9.16 -14.80
CA GLU A 71 3.90 10.35 -14.07
C GLU A 71 2.49 10.14 -13.49
N GLN A 72 1.63 9.40 -14.20
CA GLN A 72 0.28 9.04 -13.76
C GLN A 72 0.33 8.11 -12.53
N ASP A 73 1.22 7.11 -12.55
CA ASP A 73 1.43 6.24 -11.39
C ASP A 73 1.97 7.03 -10.20
N ALA A 74 2.92 7.93 -10.42
CA ALA A 74 3.44 8.79 -9.36
C ALA A 74 2.37 9.72 -8.78
N ASP A 75 1.47 10.22 -9.62
CA ASP A 75 0.33 11.00 -9.17
C ASP A 75 -0.63 10.19 -8.31
N ALA A 76 -0.97 8.98 -8.75
CA ALA A 76 -1.81 8.04 -8.01
C ALA A 76 -1.18 7.61 -6.68
N ILE A 77 0.11 7.25 -6.69
CA ILE A 77 0.87 6.90 -5.49
C ILE A 77 0.84 8.06 -4.50
N TYR A 78 1.18 9.28 -4.94
CA TYR A 78 1.18 10.44 -4.05
C TYR A 78 -0.21 10.71 -3.46
N ARG A 79 -1.28 10.58 -4.26
CA ARG A 79 -2.65 10.72 -3.78
C ARG A 79 -2.92 9.74 -2.64
N LEU A 80 -2.64 8.46 -2.86
CA LEU A 80 -2.90 7.39 -1.88
C LEU A 80 -1.98 7.45 -0.65
N THR A 81 -0.76 7.96 -0.78
CA THR A 81 0.20 7.99 0.33
C THR A 81 0.18 9.30 1.14
N ALA A 82 -0.19 10.42 0.53
CA ALA A 82 -0.06 11.74 1.14
C ALA A 82 -1.38 12.53 1.24
N LEU A 83 -2.36 12.29 0.36
CA LEU A 83 -3.61 13.07 0.27
C LEU A 83 -4.89 12.25 0.53
N CYS A 84 -4.73 10.96 0.83
CA CYS A 84 -5.82 9.99 0.84
C CYS A 84 -6.95 10.35 1.82
N THR A 85 -8.19 10.39 1.33
CA THR A 85 -9.38 10.58 2.17
C THR A 85 -9.65 9.33 3.03
N PHE A 86 -10.64 9.41 3.92
CA PHE A 86 -11.07 8.25 4.70
C PHE A 86 -11.63 7.14 3.78
N GLU A 87 -12.49 7.52 2.83
CA GLU A 87 -13.13 6.60 1.88
C GLU A 87 -12.11 5.89 0.98
N GLU A 88 -11.03 6.59 0.59
CA GLU A 88 -9.96 6.01 -0.22
C GLU A 88 -9.04 5.07 0.59
N ARG A 89 -8.92 5.28 1.91
CA ARG A 89 -8.13 4.38 2.79
C ARG A 89 -8.86 3.07 3.07
N PHE A 90 -10.17 3.11 3.14
CA PHE A 90 -11.00 2.00 3.60
C PHE A 90 -12.07 1.65 2.57
N VAL A 91 -11.64 0.98 1.50
CA VAL A 91 -12.54 0.40 0.50
C VAL A 91 -12.96 -1.00 0.95
N ILE A 92 -13.79 -1.06 2.00
CA ILE A 92 -14.31 -2.33 2.55
C ILE A 92 -15.70 -2.58 1.93
N PRO A 93 -15.83 -3.55 1.00
CA PRO A 93 -17.14 -3.88 0.45
C PRO A 93 -18.04 -4.48 1.54
N PRO A 94 -19.36 -4.33 1.45
CA PRO A 94 -20.27 -4.99 2.36
C PRO A 94 -20.02 -6.50 2.29
N SER A 95 -19.79 -7.12 3.44
CA SER A 95 -19.86 -8.57 3.52
C SER A 95 -21.32 -8.96 3.32
N HIS A 96 -21.65 -9.71 2.26
CA HIS A 96 -22.98 -10.31 2.01
C HIS A 96 -23.31 -11.41 3.05
N ARG A 97 -23.03 -11.16 4.33
CA ARG A 97 -23.32 -12.05 5.44
C ARG A 97 -24.82 -12.17 5.63
N GLU A 98 -25.56 -11.08 5.41
CA GLU A 98 -27.02 -11.08 5.49
C GLU A 98 -27.62 -11.95 4.37
N GLU A 99 -27.18 -11.82 3.11
CA GLU A 99 -27.66 -12.70 2.02
C GLU A 99 -27.37 -14.19 2.27
N ALA A 100 -26.22 -14.53 2.85
CA ALA A 100 -25.88 -15.92 3.20
C ALA A 100 -26.71 -16.45 4.38
N ILE A 101 -27.10 -15.59 5.32
CA ILE A 101 -27.98 -15.93 6.44
C ILE A 101 -29.43 -16.02 5.96
N GLU A 102 -29.90 -15.10 5.12
CA GLU A 102 -31.25 -15.11 4.52
C GLU A 102 -31.51 -16.33 3.63
N MET A 103 -30.46 -16.90 3.02
CA MET A 103 -30.57 -18.16 2.28
C MET A 103 -30.65 -19.40 3.18
N LEU A 104 -30.31 -19.30 4.47
CA LEU A 104 -30.24 -20.42 5.42
C LEU A 104 -31.27 -20.32 6.57
N GLU A 105 -31.68 -19.11 6.96
CA GLU A 105 -32.53 -18.80 8.11
C GLU A 105 -33.36 -17.52 7.83
N ASP A 106 -34.54 -17.38 8.45
CA ASP A 106 -35.36 -16.16 8.34
C ASP A 106 -34.62 -14.96 8.99
N PRO A 107 -34.37 -13.86 8.25
CA PRO A 107 -33.63 -12.70 8.77
C PRO A 107 -34.26 -12.06 10.01
N LEU A 108 -35.58 -12.19 10.22
CA LEU A 108 -36.24 -11.72 11.45
C LEU A 108 -35.85 -12.60 12.66
N GLU A 109 -35.77 -13.92 12.50
CA GLU A 109 -35.39 -14.85 13.59
C GLU A 109 -33.92 -14.69 13.99
N TYR A 110 -33.02 -14.54 13.01
CA TYR A 110 -31.60 -14.35 13.29
C TYR A 110 -31.34 -13.05 14.08
N LYS A 111 -32.00 -11.95 13.70
CA LYS A 111 -31.85 -10.65 14.38
C LYS A 111 -32.42 -10.64 15.81
N GLN A 112 -33.43 -11.46 16.08
CA GLN A 112 -33.99 -11.66 17.44
C GLN A 112 -33.13 -12.59 18.30
N SER A 113 -32.36 -13.50 17.70
CA SER A 113 -31.52 -14.48 18.41
C SER A 113 -30.17 -13.92 18.91
N VAL A 114 -29.79 -12.71 18.49
CA VAL A 114 -28.50 -12.08 18.83
C VAL A 114 -28.68 -10.92 19.82
N GLY A 115 -27.86 -10.88 20.87
CA GLY A 115 -27.75 -9.73 21.78
C GLY A 115 -28.18 -9.94 23.24
N PHE A 116 -28.96 -10.96 23.56
CA PHE A 116 -29.29 -11.33 24.95
C PHE A 116 -29.40 -12.86 25.14
N GLY A 117 -28.71 -13.41 26.15
CA GLY A 117 -28.85 -14.81 26.60
C GLY A 117 -27.62 -15.72 26.42
N PHE A 118 -27.54 -16.79 27.23
CA PHE A 118 -26.45 -17.77 27.19
C PHE A 118 -26.39 -18.46 25.82
N ARG A 119 -25.22 -18.40 25.19
CA ARG A 119 -24.95 -18.97 23.88
C ARG A 119 -24.91 -20.50 23.98
N THR A 120 -25.89 -21.18 23.41
CA THR A 120 -25.65 -22.54 22.88
C THR A 120 -25.65 -22.41 21.36
N GLY A 121 -24.45 -22.38 20.77
CA GLY A 121 -24.32 -22.48 19.32
C GLY A 121 -24.52 -23.94 18.86
N PRO A 122 -24.99 -24.19 17.63
CA PRO A 122 -25.15 -25.54 17.13
C PRO A 122 -23.78 -26.24 17.05
N LYS A 123 -23.70 -27.47 17.56
CA LYS A 123 -22.51 -28.31 17.39
C LYS A 123 -22.44 -28.78 15.93
N ARG A 124 -21.32 -28.50 15.25
CA ARG A 124 -20.92 -29.25 14.05
C ARG A 124 -19.88 -30.29 14.45
N GLY A 125 -20.21 -31.56 14.28
CA GLY A 125 -19.28 -32.69 14.44
C GLY A 125 -20.02 -34.02 14.57
N LEU A 126 -19.85 -34.85 13.53
CA LEU A 126 -20.32 -36.23 13.26
C LEU A 126 -21.77 -36.58 13.62
#